data_AF-A0A2H5SXB0-F1
#
_entry.id   AF-A0A2H5SXB0-F1
#
_cell.length_a   1.000
_cell.length_b   1.000
_cell.length_c   1.000
_cell.angle_alpha   90.00
_cell.angle_beta   90.00
_cell.angle_gamma   90.00
#
_symmetry.space_group_name_H-M   'P 1'
#
loop_
_entity.id
_entity.type
_entity.pdbx_description
1 polymer ?
#
loop_
_entity_poly.entity_id
_entity_poly.type
_entity_poly.pdbx_seq_one_letter_code
_entity_poly.pdbx_strand_id
1 'polypeptide(L)'
;MTTSNSNNILSLNCIIPGDEFEDIFTLEISEDKLVNQLKPMIRKWWPNRFQHIDPSKLILYKVLDVNIALGLIEPLKKEKEGNKNYGQRLHPLDKICIHFNNDQETYPDSIKPKENRVSIVVCPPDNS
;
A
#
# COMPACT_ATOMS: atom_id res chain seq x y z
N MET A 1 20.53 -22.73 11.76
CA MET A 1 20.04 -21.34 11.76
C MET A 1 20.25 -20.79 10.35
N THR A 2 19.22 -20.83 9.50
CA THR A 2 19.32 -20.33 8.13
C THR A 2 18.95 -18.85 8.12
N THR A 3 19.97 -17.98 8.10
CA THR A 3 19.81 -16.57 7.77
C THR A 3 19.55 -16.46 6.28
N SER A 4 18.27 -16.48 5.88
CA SER A 4 17.87 -16.10 4.53
C SER A 4 18.04 -14.59 4.39
N ASN A 5 19.25 -14.17 4.03
CA ASN A 5 19.56 -12.79 3.67
C ASN A 5 19.25 -12.58 2.18
N SER A 6 17.99 -12.77 1.80
CA SER A 6 17.49 -12.32 0.50
C SER A 6 16.92 -10.93 0.74
N ASN A 7 17.69 -9.90 0.37
CA ASN A 7 17.22 -8.51 0.29
C ASN A 7 16.21 -8.39 -0.87
N ASN A 8 15.08 -9.08 -0.77
CA ASN A 8 14.01 -8.98 -1.74
C ASN A 8 13.43 -7.59 -1.61
N ILE A 9 13.62 -6.78 -2.65
CA ILE A 9 13.04 -5.46 -2.75
C ILE A 9 11.65 -5.62 -3.36
N LEU A 10 10.68 -5.01 -2.69
CA LEU A 10 9.30 -4.93 -3.11
C LEU A 10 9.01 -3.52 -3.62
N SER A 11 8.35 -3.43 -4.77
CA SER A 11 7.88 -2.17 -5.33
C SER A 11 6.41 -1.97 -4.95
N LEU A 12 6.11 -0.93 -4.18
CA LEU A 12 4.80 -0.64 -3.62
C LEU A 12 4.18 0.57 -4.31
N ASN A 13 3.11 0.35 -5.08
CA ASN A 13 2.29 1.44 -5.61
C ASN A 13 1.43 2.00 -4.49
N CYS A 14 1.63 3.27 -4.16
CA CYS A 14 0.89 3.97 -3.12
C CYS A 14 -0.28 4.72 -3.76
N ILE A 15 -1.50 4.39 -3.33
CA ILE A 15 -2.75 4.98 -3.82
C ILE A 15 -3.37 5.79 -2.68
N ILE A 16 -3.75 7.03 -2.96
CA ILE A 16 -4.55 7.85 -2.04
C ILE A 16 -5.99 7.83 -2.57
N PRO A 17 -7.00 7.44 -1.75
CA PRO A 17 -8.38 7.42 -2.23
C PRO A 17 -8.85 8.77 -2.73
N GLY A 18 -9.40 8.80 -3.95
CA GLY A 18 -9.91 10.02 -4.59
C GLY A 18 -8.88 10.84 -5.37
N ASP A 19 -7.62 10.38 -5.43
CA ASP A 19 -6.59 10.94 -6.32
C ASP A 19 -6.66 10.29 -7.72
N GLU A 20 -6.04 10.92 -8.72
CA GLU A 20 -6.06 10.42 -10.10
C GLU A 20 -4.96 9.36 -10.35
N PHE A 21 -5.05 8.64 -11.47
CA PHE A 21 -4.05 7.60 -11.83
C PHE A 21 -2.64 8.17 -11.94
N GLU A 22 -2.52 9.43 -12.37
CA GLU A 22 -1.26 10.14 -12.52
C GLU A 22 -0.60 10.47 -11.17
N ASP A 23 -1.38 10.45 -10.08
CA ASP A 23 -0.90 10.71 -8.73
C ASP A 23 -0.36 9.44 -8.03
N ILE A 24 -0.44 8.26 -8.65
CA ILE A 24 0.12 7.02 -8.08
C ILE A 24 1.64 7.07 -8.12
N PHE A 25 2.27 6.71 -7.01
CA PHE A 25 3.72 6.66 -6.91
C PHE A 25 4.22 5.32 -6.36
N THR A 26 5.37 4.85 -6.86
CA THR A 26 5.98 3.57 -6.47
C THR A 26 7.13 3.77 -5.47
N LEU A 27 7.01 3.20 -4.27
CA LEU A 27 8.09 3.08 -3.29
C LEU A 27 8.82 1.76 -3.41
N GLU A 28 10.13 1.76 -3.24
CA GLU A 28 10.92 0.53 -3.07
C GLU A 28 11.30 0.33 -1.61
N ILE A 29 11.10 -0.88 -1.10
CA ILE A 29 11.46 -1.24 0.26
C ILE A 29 11.80 -2.73 0.35
N SER A 30 12.75 -3.07 1.23
CA SER A 30 13.08 -4.47 1.47
C SER A 30 11.97 -5.15 2.28
N GLU A 31 11.62 -6.38 1.89
CA GLU A 31 10.55 -7.18 2.51
C GLU A 31 10.81 -7.52 3.99
N ASP A 32 12.07 -7.48 4.43
CA ASP A 32 12.47 -7.71 5.83
C ASP A 32 12.13 -6.52 6.76
N LYS A 33 11.84 -5.35 6.19
CA LYS A 33 11.50 -4.14 6.95
C LYS A 33 10.10 -4.23 7.53
N LEU A 34 9.88 -3.38 8.54
CA LEU A 34 8.58 -3.21 9.18
C LEU A 34 7.69 -2.26 8.38
N VAL A 35 6.38 -2.49 8.42
CA VAL A 35 5.36 -1.62 7.81
C VAL A 35 5.46 -0.18 8.33
N ASN A 36 5.86 0.04 9.60
CA ASN A 36 6.00 1.40 10.14
C ASN A 36 7.02 2.27 9.38
N GLN A 37 7.97 1.68 8.67
CA GLN A 37 8.99 2.41 7.90
C GLN A 37 8.42 3.02 6.62
N LEU A 38 7.29 2.50 6.12
CA LEU A 38 6.59 3.06 4.96
C LEU A 38 6.03 4.45 5.23
N LYS A 39 5.47 4.66 6.42
CA LYS A 39 4.80 5.90 6.81
C LYS A 39 5.67 7.16 6.65
N PRO A 40 6.91 7.22 7.19
CA PRO A 40 7.78 8.36 6.96
C PRO A 40 8.28 8.47 5.51
N MET A 41 8.42 7.37 4.78
CA MET A 41 8.80 7.38 3.35
C MET A 41 7.69 8.03 2.51
N ILE A 42 6.44 7.62 2.72
CA ILE A 42 5.25 8.17 2.07
C ILE A 42 5.13 9.68 2.37
N ARG A 43 5.29 10.10 3.63
CA ARG A 43 5.22 11.52 4.00
C ARG A 43 6.28 12.36 3.30
N LYS A 44 7.51 11.85 3.17
CA LYS A 44 8.60 12.56 2.48
C LYS A 44 8.32 12.77 0.99
N TRP A 45 7.61 11.82 0.38
CA TRP A 45 7.26 11.89 -1.04
C TRP A 45 6.12 12.88 -1.34
N TRP A 46 5.13 12.98 -0.45
CA TRP A 46 4.04 13.97 -0.59
C TRP A 46 4.02 14.98 0.56
N PRO A 47 4.98 15.91 0.63
CA PRO A 47 4.98 16.95 1.66
C PRO A 47 3.70 17.79 1.59
N ASN A 48 3.23 18.14 0.38
CA ASN A 48 2.02 18.96 0.22
C ASN A 48 0.77 18.31 0.83
N ARG A 49 0.68 16.97 0.82
CA ARG A 49 -0.46 16.21 1.37
C ARG A 49 -0.28 15.90 2.85
N PHE A 50 0.93 15.49 3.26
CA PHE A 50 1.16 14.85 4.55
C PHE A 50 2.11 15.64 5.48
N GLN A 51 2.59 16.84 5.10
CA GLN A 51 3.52 17.59 5.96
C GLN A 51 2.99 17.85 7.36
N HIS A 52 1.68 18.09 7.48
CA HIS A 52 0.98 18.42 8.72
C HIS A 52 0.47 17.17 9.46
N ILE A 53 0.59 16.00 8.85
CA ILE A 53 0.12 14.73 9.42
C ILE A 53 1.31 14.01 10.06
N ASP A 54 1.15 13.62 11.32
CA ASP A 54 2.09 12.72 11.97
C ASP A 54 2.09 11.38 11.23
N PRO A 55 3.25 10.88 10.72
CA PRO A 55 3.33 9.61 10.00
C PRO A 55 2.63 8.47 10.73
N SER A 56 2.70 8.42 12.07
CA SER A 56 2.10 7.36 12.87
C SER A 56 0.58 7.26 12.68
N LYS A 57 -0.08 8.38 12.35
CA LYS A 57 -1.53 8.47 12.11
C LYS A 57 -1.96 7.98 10.74
N LEU A 58 -1.04 7.81 9.79
CA LEU A 58 -1.36 7.21 8.50
C LEU A 58 -1.78 5.75 8.70
N ILE A 59 -2.87 5.35 8.04
CA ILE A 59 -3.33 3.97 8.02
C ILE A 59 -3.05 3.41 6.63
N LEU A 60 -2.42 2.23 6.59
CA LEU A 60 -2.03 1.57 5.35
C LEU A 60 -2.85 0.30 5.16
N TYR A 61 -3.30 0.06 3.94
CA TYR A 61 -4.03 -1.17 3.56
C TYR A 61 -3.35 -1.81 2.35
N LYS A 62 -3.24 -3.14 2.34
CA LYS A 62 -2.93 -3.92 1.14
C LYS A 62 -4.19 -4.03 0.30
N VAL A 63 -4.09 -3.66 -0.96
CA VAL A 63 -5.16 -3.89 -1.93
C VAL A 63 -5.22 -5.39 -2.23
N LEU A 64 -6.40 -5.99 -2.12
CA LEU A 64 -6.62 -7.43 -2.34
C LEU A 64 -7.13 -7.74 -3.75
N ASP A 65 -7.67 -6.76 -4.46
CA ASP A 65 -8.24 -6.92 -5.80
C ASP A 65 -7.88 -5.71 -6.67
N VAL A 66 -7.43 -5.96 -7.90
CA VAL A 66 -7.08 -4.90 -8.86
C VAL A 66 -8.29 -4.00 -9.18
N ASN A 67 -9.51 -4.53 -9.16
CA ASN A 67 -10.73 -3.76 -9.35
C ASN A 67 -10.97 -2.79 -8.19
N ILE A 68 -10.54 -3.14 -6.97
CA ILE A 68 -10.55 -2.21 -5.82
C ILE A 68 -9.53 -1.10 -6.06
N ALA A 69 -8.31 -1.41 -6.54
CA ALA A 69 -7.35 -0.35 -6.88
C ALA A 69 -7.92 0.63 -7.90
N LEU A 70 -8.48 0.13 -9.01
CA LEU A 70 -9.09 0.96 -10.04
C LEU A 70 -10.24 1.83 -9.49
N GLY A 71 -11.12 1.24 -8.67
CA GLY A 71 -12.24 1.95 -8.06
C GLY A 71 -11.84 3.01 -7.02
N LEU A 72 -10.63 2.93 -6.44
CA LEU A 72 -10.11 3.94 -5.51
C LEU A 72 -9.55 5.18 -6.21
N ILE A 73 -9.18 5.03 -7.48
CA ILE A 73 -8.55 6.05 -8.31
C ILE A 73 -9.60 6.76 -9.18
N GLU A 74 -10.70 6.08 -9.51
CA GLU A 74 -11.86 6.79 -10.04
C GLU A 74 -12.39 7.75 -8.97
N PRO A 75 -12.74 9.00 -9.31
CA PRO A 75 -13.44 9.89 -8.40
C PRO A 75 -14.83 9.28 -8.17
N LEU A 76 -14.94 8.37 -7.20
CA LEU A 76 -16.20 7.86 -6.67
C LEU A 76 -16.96 9.06 -6.14
N LYS A 77 -17.74 9.69 -7.02
CA LYS A 77 -18.81 10.59 -6.66
C LYS A 77 -19.74 9.78 -5.75
N LYS A 78 -19.58 10.00 -4.45
CA LYS A 78 -20.48 9.56 -3.38
C LYS A 78 -20.51 8.05 -3.18
N GLU A 79 -19.59 7.52 -2.38
CA GLU A 79 -20.03 6.54 -1.39
C GLU A 79 -19.90 7.13 0.00
N LYS A 80 -21.07 7.23 0.64
CA LYS A 80 -21.23 7.67 2.01
C LYS A 80 -20.37 6.79 2.90
N GLU A 81 -19.58 7.45 3.72
CA GLU A 81 -19.25 7.10 5.10
C GLU A 81 -19.99 5.85 5.60
N GLY A 82 -19.29 4.72 5.69
CA GLY A 82 -19.85 3.53 6.32
C GLY A 82 -19.04 2.25 6.14
N ASN A 83 -18.49 1.97 4.96
CA ASN A 83 -17.80 0.69 4.74
C ASN A 83 -16.69 0.78 3.68
N LYS A 84 -15.63 1.52 3.99
CA LYS A 84 -14.45 1.63 3.14
C LYS A 84 -13.70 0.27 3.14
N ASN A 85 -14.02 -0.62 2.20
CA ASN A 85 -13.30 -1.89 2.02
C ASN A 85 -12.00 -1.66 1.23
N TYR A 86 -11.00 -1.05 1.88
CA TYR A 86 -9.68 -0.79 1.28
C TYR A 86 -8.77 -2.03 1.21
N GLY A 87 -9.28 -3.19 1.62
CA GLY A 87 -8.52 -4.43 1.73
C GLY A 87 -7.95 -4.66 3.13
N GLN A 88 -6.83 -5.38 3.20
CA GLN A 88 -6.25 -5.82 4.47
C GLN A 88 -5.45 -4.71 5.13
N ARG A 89 -5.83 -4.30 6.35
CA ARG A 89 -5.05 -3.33 7.14
C ARG A 89 -3.65 -3.88 7.46
N LEU A 90 -2.62 -3.09 7.18
CA LEU A 90 -1.23 -3.41 7.49
C LEU A 90 -0.89 -2.92 8.90
N HIS A 91 -0.46 -3.84 9.77
CA HIS A 91 -0.13 -3.49 11.14
C HIS A 91 1.31 -2.94 11.21
N PRO A 92 1.57 -1.82 11.91
CA PRO A 92 2.88 -1.14 11.85
C PRO A 92 4.08 -1.99 12.32
N LEU A 93 3.84 -2.97 13.19
CA LEU A 93 4.87 -3.86 13.73
C LEU A 93 5.09 -5.12 12.90
N ASP A 94 4.30 -5.33 11.86
CA ASP A 94 4.44 -6.49 11.00
C ASP A 94 5.57 -6.24 10.00
N LYS A 95 6.27 -7.31 9.63
CA LYS A 95 7.21 -7.27 8.52
C LYS A 95 6.44 -7.23 7.21
N ILE A 96 7.00 -6.54 6.22
CA ILE A 96 6.41 -6.41 4.88
C ILE A 96 6.24 -7.79 4.24
N CYS A 97 7.21 -8.69 4.40
CA CYS A 97 7.11 -10.06 3.90
C CYS A 97 5.87 -10.81 4.41
N ILE A 98 5.37 -10.55 5.62
CA ILE A 98 4.18 -11.25 6.14
C ILE A 98 2.94 -10.99 5.27
N HIS A 99 2.87 -9.82 4.64
CA HIS A 99 1.71 -9.41 3.85
C HIS A 99 1.87 -9.65 2.34
N PHE A 100 3.11 -9.76 1.85
CA PHE A 100 3.43 -9.75 0.42
C PHE A 100 4.30 -10.92 -0.04
N ASN A 101 4.59 -11.90 0.84
CA ASN A 101 5.33 -13.09 0.43
C ASN A 101 4.49 -13.89 -0.57
N ASN A 102 4.92 -13.89 -1.84
CA ASN A 102 4.24 -14.49 -2.97
C ASN A 102 4.43 -16.02 -3.04
N ASP A 103 4.33 -16.72 -1.91
CA ASP A 103 4.26 -18.18 -1.93
C ASP A 103 2.82 -18.60 -2.31
N GLN A 104 2.57 -18.58 -3.62
CA GLN A 104 1.46 -19.23 -4.34
C GLN A 104 0.03 -18.75 -4.02
N GLU A 105 -0.37 -17.57 -4.50
CA GLU A 105 -1.77 -17.37 -4.90
C GLU A 105 -1.91 -17.76 -6.38
N THR A 106 -2.71 -18.80 -6.62
CA THR A 106 -3.00 -19.43 -7.91
C THR A 106 -3.77 -18.46 -8.82
N TYR A 107 -3.09 -17.49 -9.42
CA TYR A 107 -3.65 -16.68 -10.50
C TYR A 107 -3.52 -17.43 -11.83
N PRO A 108 -4.54 -17.37 -12.73
CA PRO A 108 -4.42 -17.92 -14.07
C PRO A 108 -3.22 -17.28 -14.79
N ASP A 109 -2.40 -18.13 -15.44
CA ASP A 109 -1.05 -17.84 -15.96
C ASP A 109 -0.93 -16.65 -16.93
N SER A 110 -2.03 -15.99 -17.29
CA SER A 110 -2.10 -14.83 -18.19
C SER A 110 -1.94 -13.47 -17.52
N ILE A 111 -1.92 -13.38 -16.17
CA ILE A 111 -1.64 -12.13 -15.43
C ILE A 111 -0.58 -12.42 -14.36
N LYS A 112 0.62 -12.84 -14.78
CA LYS A 112 1.80 -12.66 -13.93
C LYS A 112 2.30 -11.23 -14.17
N PRO A 113 2.07 -10.25 -13.27
CA PRO A 113 2.97 -9.12 -13.24
C PRO A 113 4.35 -9.71 -12.95
N LYS A 114 5.23 -9.71 -13.96
CA LYS A 114 6.64 -10.11 -13.83
C LYS A 114 7.43 -9.23 -12.86
N GLU A 115 6.78 -8.27 -12.23
CA GLU A 115 7.36 -7.37 -11.25
C GLU A 115 6.77 -7.69 -9.88
N ASN A 116 7.62 -7.69 -8.86
CA ASN A 116 7.28 -7.74 -7.43
C ASN A 116 6.57 -6.43 -7.04
N ARG A 117 5.49 -6.10 -7.76
CA ARG A 117 4.75 -4.84 -7.72
C ARG A 117 3.37 -5.10 -7.15
N VAL A 118 3.10 -4.47 -6.02
CA VAL A 118 1.83 -4.60 -5.30
C VAL A 118 1.33 -3.21 -4.90
N SER A 119 0.02 -3.07 -4.70
CA SER A 119 -0.60 -1.78 -4.39
C SER A 119 -1.03 -1.69 -2.93
N ILE A 120 -0.79 -0.53 -2.33
CA ILE A 120 -1.26 -0.18 -1.00
C ILE A 120 -2.09 1.10 -1.03
N VAL A 121 -3.09 1.18 -0.16
CA VAL A 121 -3.89 2.39 0.06
C VAL A 121 -3.33 3.15 1.25
N VAL A 122 -3.10 4.44 1.06
CA VAL A 122 -2.63 5.37 2.08
C VAL A 122 -3.79 6.25 2.52
N CYS A 123 -4.32 5.99 3.71
CA CYS A 123 -5.39 6.79 4.28
C CYS A 123 -4.83 7.76 5.33
N PRO A 124 -4.96 9.08 5.15
CA PRO A 124 -4.80 10.00 6.26
C PRO A 124 -5.89 9.74 7.32
N PRO A 125 -5.65 10.10 8.59
CA PRO A 125 -6.71 10.08 9.60
C PRO A 125 -7.86 10.99 9.14
N ASP A 126 -9.11 10.57 9.35
CA ASP A 126 -10.25 11.45 9.12
C ASP A 126 -10.08 12.70 10.00
N ASN A 127 -10.11 13.90 9.39
CA ASN A 127 -10.08 15.16 10.12
C ASN A 127 -11.39 15.29 10.91
N SER A 128 -11.41 14.76 12.14
CA SER A 128 -12.48 15.02 13.10
C SER A 128 -12.40 16.43 13.67
#